data_AF-A0A8J4CI87-F1
#
_entry.id   AF-A0A8J4CI87-F1
#
_cell.length_a   1.000
_cell.length_b   1.000
_cell.length_c   1.000
_cell.angle_alpha   90.00
_cell.angle_beta   90.00
_cell.angle_gamma   90.00
#
_symmetry.space_group_name_H-M   'P 1'
#
loop_
_entity.id
_entity.type
_entity.pdbx_description
1 polymer ?
#
loop_
_entity_poly.entity_id
_entity_poly.type
_entity_poly.pdbx_seq_one_letter_code
_entity_poly.pdbx_strand_id
1 'polypeptide(L)'
;MTQPTRPYDALYDNTFTVAGPRDHYRQQTLGGGFNIERAPIYNNFFSELPHYPPSTLRLKNGDRLPAFIDRNFHQPSHDPADLQQRSDAMAVNGNQRPKYFRRPLLAAAEIHVKQAPLPPLPQYQDLNATAPAAMAGGGGPEPRSKTIGTQSDYRENEAQTAPWEPGYVLPEQPTVKQQALSKRFHSDGPEVLHLRDMAFADGLPAGLQEVTRIDKMRAKRAFEATLPPIDDAARLPLRQKMIEEWEAREWEEREQEILDIQERRLALLDNALQVREEELDEAHRQRVEERKKATLAARAGRFADVQATRIKTMRQLIENRKYVEKHRKLHKPTIVERYANFGSGTYAPLQREGRFPESKPMGQEIETEGYEPASLKGLLELEAFLPARLLNPKTTAPKRPDRLDYSQRKEAAIQHDLKTINDLLDVSKATAGRGFGDCWPAPLQEDSIGGPGLGNSGSLKRASSSSLSKSGGQ
;
A
#
# COMPACT_ATOMS: atom_id res chain seq x y z
N MET A 1 -25.23 0.44 -12.25
CA MET A 1 -23.88 0.12 -12.79
C MET A 1 -23.80 -1.39 -13.01
N THR A 2 -23.40 -1.80 -14.21
CA THR A 2 -23.29 -3.21 -14.63
C THR A 2 -22.04 -3.86 -14.05
N GLN A 3 -22.16 -5.04 -13.44
CA GLN A 3 -21.01 -5.92 -13.19
C GLN A 3 -20.23 -6.13 -14.50
N PRO A 4 -18.89 -6.25 -14.46
CA PRO A 4 -18.06 -6.29 -15.68
C PRO A 4 -18.46 -7.46 -16.57
N THR A 5 -19.02 -7.16 -17.75
CA THR A 5 -19.33 -8.14 -18.80
C THR A 5 -18.05 -8.56 -19.49
N ARG A 6 -17.85 -9.86 -19.69
CA ARG A 6 -16.67 -10.37 -20.41
C ARG A 6 -16.80 -10.07 -21.91
N PRO A 7 -15.69 -9.84 -22.63
CA PRO A 7 -15.73 -9.73 -24.08
C PRO A 7 -16.39 -10.97 -24.70
N TYR A 8 -17.35 -10.75 -25.61
CA TYR A 8 -18.07 -11.79 -26.35
C TYR A 8 -18.88 -12.78 -25.50
N ASP A 9 -19.46 -12.33 -24.39
CA ASP A 9 -20.30 -13.16 -23.50
C ASP A 9 -21.40 -13.93 -24.25
N ALA A 10 -21.99 -13.30 -25.27
CA ALA A 10 -22.99 -13.90 -26.16
C ALA A 10 -22.55 -15.19 -26.88
N LEU A 11 -21.24 -15.42 -27.02
CA LEU A 11 -20.69 -16.61 -27.68
C LEU A 11 -20.31 -17.71 -26.69
N TYR A 12 -20.10 -17.37 -25.41
CA TYR A 12 -19.61 -18.31 -24.40
C TYR A 12 -20.69 -18.71 -23.39
N ASP A 13 -21.74 -17.92 -23.23
CA ASP A 13 -22.81 -18.14 -22.26
C ASP A 13 -24.12 -18.52 -22.95
N ASN A 14 -24.51 -19.78 -22.82
CA ASN A 14 -25.78 -20.32 -23.32
C ASN A 14 -27.02 -19.71 -22.64
N THR A 15 -26.82 -18.99 -21.54
CA THR A 15 -27.88 -18.29 -20.81
C THR A 15 -27.89 -16.78 -21.05
N PHE A 16 -27.00 -16.28 -21.91
CA PHE A 16 -26.96 -14.89 -22.28
C PHE A 16 -28.22 -14.48 -23.06
N THR A 17 -28.97 -13.53 -22.50
CA THR A 17 -30.20 -13.02 -23.13
C THR A 17 -30.14 -11.51 -23.28
N VAL A 18 -30.58 -11.03 -24.44
CA VAL A 18 -30.68 -9.60 -24.76
C VAL A 18 -32.07 -9.31 -25.30
N ALA A 19 -32.59 -8.09 -25.10
CA ALA A 19 -33.95 -7.70 -25.48
C ALA A 19 -34.22 -7.76 -26.99
N GLY A 20 -33.18 -7.74 -27.83
CA GLY A 20 -33.32 -7.84 -29.28
C GLY A 20 -32.01 -7.68 -30.05
N PRO A 21 -32.05 -7.72 -31.39
CA PRO A 21 -30.87 -7.70 -32.24
C PRO A 21 -30.03 -6.44 -32.06
N ARG A 22 -30.66 -5.27 -31.93
CA ARG A 22 -29.96 -3.99 -31.75
C ARG A 22 -29.06 -3.99 -30.52
N ASP A 23 -29.56 -4.52 -29.40
CA ASP A 23 -28.80 -4.55 -28.16
C ASP A 23 -27.77 -5.68 -28.16
N HIS A 24 -28.02 -6.78 -28.87
CA HIS A 24 -27.05 -7.85 -29.09
C HIS A 24 -25.80 -7.32 -29.81
N TYR A 25 -26.00 -6.64 -30.95
CA TYR A 25 -24.89 -6.04 -31.69
C TYR A 25 -24.19 -4.91 -30.90
N ARG A 26 -24.91 -4.16 -30.06
CA ARG A 26 -24.31 -3.16 -29.17
C ARG A 26 -23.38 -3.80 -28.14
N GLN A 27 -23.77 -4.90 -27.51
CA GLN A 27 -22.91 -5.60 -26.56
C GLN A 27 -21.72 -6.27 -27.26
N GLN A 28 -21.94 -6.79 -28.46
CA GLN A 28 -20.89 -7.41 -29.26
C GLN A 28 -19.87 -6.38 -29.79
N THR A 29 -20.27 -5.13 -30.04
CA THR A 29 -19.34 -4.05 -30.40
C THR A 29 -18.57 -3.51 -29.20
N LEU A 30 -19.23 -3.40 -28.03
CA LEU A 30 -18.59 -3.05 -26.76
C LEU A 30 -17.52 -4.08 -26.35
N GLY A 31 -17.76 -5.37 -26.56
CA GLY A 31 -16.79 -6.45 -26.31
C GLY A 31 -15.84 -6.73 -27.47
N GLY A 32 -16.16 -6.26 -28.68
CA GLY A 32 -15.55 -6.67 -29.96
C GLY A 32 -14.27 -5.95 -30.37
N GLY A 33 -13.71 -5.11 -29.51
CA GLY A 33 -12.37 -4.54 -29.72
C GLY A 33 -12.25 -3.53 -30.86
N PHE A 34 -13.35 -2.90 -31.30
CA PHE A 34 -13.29 -1.73 -32.17
C PHE A 34 -12.69 -0.56 -31.40
N ASN A 35 -11.38 -0.41 -31.50
CA ASN A 35 -10.65 0.65 -30.82
C ASN A 35 -10.40 1.77 -31.84
N ILE A 36 -10.83 2.98 -31.48
CA ILE A 36 -10.45 4.18 -32.24
C ILE A 36 -9.00 4.49 -31.85
N GLU A 37 -8.08 4.35 -32.79
CA GLU A 37 -6.68 4.68 -32.60
C GLU A 37 -6.35 6.00 -33.30
N ARG A 38 -5.62 6.87 -32.62
CA ARG A 38 -5.11 8.11 -33.19
C ARG A 38 -3.84 7.78 -33.98
N ALA A 39 -3.99 7.66 -35.30
CA ALA A 39 -2.91 7.35 -36.22
C ALA A 39 -2.18 8.65 -36.63
N PRO A 40 -0.86 8.75 -36.49
CA PRO A 40 -0.12 9.93 -36.94
C PRO A 40 -0.14 10.04 -38.47
N ILE A 41 -0.31 11.26 -38.99
CA ILE A 41 -0.09 11.55 -40.41
C ILE A 41 1.36 11.99 -40.54
N TYR A 42 2.24 11.10 -41.01
CA TYR A 42 3.68 11.36 -41.04
C TYR A 42 4.05 12.63 -41.81
N ASN A 43 3.32 12.96 -42.88
CA ASN A 43 3.55 14.18 -43.67
C ASN A 43 3.27 15.47 -42.86
N ASN A 44 2.36 15.40 -41.89
CA ASN A 44 1.87 16.54 -41.11
C ASN A 44 2.24 16.42 -39.62
N PHE A 45 3.14 15.52 -39.25
CA PHE A 45 3.35 15.09 -37.86
C PHE A 45 3.69 16.24 -36.89
N PHE A 46 4.34 17.30 -37.39
CA PHE A 46 4.74 18.49 -36.63
C PHE A 46 3.88 19.73 -36.93
N SER A 47 2.78 19.60 -37.65
CA SER A 47 1.93 20.74 -38.00
C SER A 47 0.90 21.05 -36.91
N GLU A 48 0.75 22.34 -36.62
CA GLU A 48 -0.24 22.89 -35.66
C GLU A 48 -1.46 23.51 -36.37
N LEU A 49 -1.49 23.46 -37.71
CA LEU A 49 -2.51 24.09 -38.53
C LEU A 49 -3.83 23.28 -38.50
N PRO A 50 -5.01 23.90 -38.30
CA PRO A 50 -6.29 23.20 -38.26
C PRO A 50 -6.62 22.37 -39.51
N HIS A 51 -6.18 22.83 -40.69
CA HIS A 51 -6.42 22.15 -41.97
C HIS A 51 -5.43 21.03 -42.27
N TYR A 52 -4.32 20.95 -41.53
CA TYR A 52 -3.32 19.90 -41.64
C TYR A 52 -3.12 19.30 -40.24
N PRO A 53 -4.01 18.41 -39.78
CA PRO A 53 -3.86 17.83 -38.46
C PRO A 53 -2.67 16.85 -38.42
N PRO A 54 -1.93 16.77 -37.29
CA PRO A 54 -0.78 15.87 -37.16
C PRO A 54 -1.16 14.39 -37.03
N SER A 55 -2.46 14.10 -36.92
CA SER A 55 -3.00 12.75 -36.72
C SER A 55 -4.45 12.66 -37.17
N THR A 56 -4.88 11.51 -37.65
CA THR A 56 -6.30 11.18 -37.87
C THR A 56 -6.77 10.08 -36.91
N LEU A 57 -8.08 10.02 -36.68
CA LEU A 57 -8.69 8.89 -35.98
C LEU A 57 -8.98 7.79 -37.00
N ARG A 58 -8.44 6.59 -36.77
CA ARG A 58 -8.70 5.40 -37.58
C ARG A 58 -9.34 4.33 -36.71
N LEU A 59 -10.36 3.67 -37.24
CA LEU A 59 -10.93 2.49 -36.60
C LEU A 59 -9.95 1.32 -36.78
N LYS A 60 -9.41 0.80 -35.68
CA LYS A 60 -8.60 -0.40 -35.70
C LYS A 60 -9.50 -1.59 -35.42
N ASN A 61 -9.53 -2.52 -36.36
CA ASN A 61 -10.19 -3.81 -36.17
C ASN A 61 -9.34 -4.64 -35.20
N GLY A 62 -9.60 -4.50 -33.90
CA GLY A 62 -9.01 -5.32 -32.84
C GLY A 62 -9.80 -6.59 -32.58
N ASP A 63 -10.49 -7.11 -33.58
CA ASP A 63 -11.36 -8.26 -33.45
C ASP A 63 -10.51 -9.51 -33.16
N ARG A 64 -10.76 -10.13 -32.01
CA ARG A 64 -9.98 -11.29 -31.54
C ARG A 64 -10.58 -12.62 -32.01
N LEU A 65 -11.71 -12.57 -32.70
CA LEU A 65 -12.44 -13.74 -33.15
C LEU A 65 -12.10 -14.09 -34.62
N PRO A 66 -11.86 -15.37 -34.92
CA PRO A 66 -11.77 -15.86 -36.29
C PRO A 66 -13.05 -15.60 -37.11
N ALA A 67 -12.87 -15.35 -38.41
CA ALA A 67 -13.96 -14.99 -39.33
C ALA A 67 -15.05 -16.07 -39.51
N PHE A 68 -14.80 -17.33 -39.13
CA PHE A 68 -15.76 -18.43 -39.25
C PHE A 68 -16.77 -18.49 -38.09
N ILE A 69 -16.54 -17.75 -37.00
CA ILE A 69 -17.45 -17.74 -35.86
C ILE A 69 -18.65 -16.87 -36.18
N ASP A 70 -19.84 -17.45 -36.15
CA ASP A 70 -21.07 -16.71 -36.42
C ASP A 70 -21.35 -15.69 -35.30
N ARG A 71 -21.65 -14.46 -35.71
CA ARG A 71 -21.91 -13.30 -34.86
C ARG A 71 -23.35 -12.82 -34.95
N ASN A 72 -24.15 -13.46 -35.78
CA ASN A 72 -25.51 -13.05 -36.04
C ASN A 72 -26.38 -13.26 -34.80
N PHE A 73 -27.32 -12.33 -34.61
CA PHE A 73 -28.32 -12.48 -33.56
C PHE A 73 -29.24 -13.64 -33.93
N HIS A 74 -29.18 -14.72 -33.15
CA HIS A 74 -30.11 -15.82 -33.24
C HIS A 74 -31.26 -15.53 -32.29
N GLN A 75 -32.44 -15.27 -32.85
CA GLN A 75 -33.63 -15.16 -32.03
C GLN A 75 -33.92 -16.55 -31.43
N PRO A 76 -34.00 -16.70 -30.10
CA PRO A 76 -34.36 -17.98 -29.52
C PRO A 76 -35.76 -18.36 -30.02
N SER A 77 -35.84 -19.39 -30.85
CA SER A 77 -37.10 -20.03 -31.22
C SER A 77 -37.61 -20.74 -29.98
N HIS A 78 -38.46 -20.06 -29.23
CA HIS A 78 -39.20 -20.74 -28.17
C HIS A 78 -40.27 -21.59 -28.84
N ASP A 79 -40.12 -22.91 -28.78
CA ASP A 79 -41.24 -23.78 -29.10
C ASP A 79 -42.38 -23.48 -28.10
N PRO A 80 -43.63 -23.32 -28.56
CA PRO A 80 -44.75 -23.00 -27.67
C PRO A 80 -44.97 -24.08 -26.58
N ALA A 81 -44.46 -25.30 -26.80
CA ALA A 81 -44.44 -26.38 -25.83
C ALA A 81 -43.43 -26.15 -24.67
N ASP A 82 -42.30 -25.48 -24.93
CA ASP A 82 -41.29 -25.18 -23.90
C ASP A 82 -41.78 -24.11 -22.91
N LEU A 83 -42.66 -23.20 -23.35
CA LEU A 83 -43.31 -22.22 -22.49
C LEU A 83 -44.34 -22.85 -21.53
N GLN A 84 -44.87 -24.03 -21.87
CA GLN A 84 -45.84 -24.76 -21.05
C GLN A 84 -45.20 -25.71 -20.04
N GLN A 85 -43.92 -26.07 -20.19
CA GLN A 85 -43.20 -26.89 -19.22
C GLN A 85 -43.02 -26.15 -17.88
N ARG A 86 -43.37 -26.82 -16.78
CA ARG A 86 -43.09 -26.36 -15.41
C ARG A 86 -41.61 -26.61 -15.10
N SER A 87 -40.95 -25.65 -14.46
CA SER A 87 -39.57 -25.80 -13.99
C SER A 87 -39.48 -26.89 -12.91
N ASP A 88 -38.54 -27.82 -13.06
CA ASP A 88 -38.22 -28.82 -12.04
C ASP A 88 -37.08 -28.35 -11.14
N ALA A 89 -36.96 -28.92 -9.92
CA ALA A 89 -35.93 -28.55 -8.94
C ALA A 89 -34.48 -28.79 -9.43
N MET A 90 -34.29 -29.68 -10.41
CA MET A 90 -32.98 -30.00 -11.01
C MET A 90 -32.65 -29.14 -12.24
N ALA A 91 -33.65 -28.53 -12.89
CA ALA A 91 -33.47 -27.75 -14.12
C ALA A 91 -34.53 -26.64 -14.25
N VAL A 92 -34.08 -25.39 -14.25
CA VAL A 92 -34.97 -24.23 -14.34
C VAL A 92 -35.35 -23.98 -15.82
N ASN A 93 -36.46 -24.58 -16.24
CA ASN A 93 -37.00 -24.49 -17.61
C ASN A 93 -38.34 -23.74 -17.69
N GLY A 94 -38.74 -23.38 -18.91
CA GLY A 94 -40.06 -22.82 -19.22
C GLY A 94 -40.39 -21.47 -18.58
N ASN A 95 -41.64 -21.31 -18.15
CA ASN A 95 -42.23 -20.03 -17.76
C ASN A 95 -41.58 -19.35 -16.52
N GLN A 96 -40.89 -20.13 -15.68
CA GLN A 96 -40.21 -19.60 -14.49
C GLN A 96 -38.74 -19.22 -14.74
N ARG A 97 -38.18 -19.55 -15.91
CA ARG A 97 -36.79 -19.23 -16.30
C ARG A 97 -36.41 -17.74 -16.10
N PRO A 98 -37.25 -16.75 -16.43
CA PRO A 98 -36.90 -15.34 -16.24
C PRO A 98 -36.74 -14.92 -14.78
N LYS A 99 -37.30 -15.66 -13.81
CA LYS A 99 -37.22 -15.29 -12.38
C LYS A 99 -35.87 -15.65 -11.75
N TYR A 100 -35.19 -16.66 -12.30
CA TYR A 100 -33.93 -17.17 -11.76
C TYR A 100 -32.72 -16.76 -12.61
N PHE A 101 -32.92 -16.44 -13.90
CA PHE A 101 -31.83 -16.03 -14.81
C PHE A 101 -31.82 -14.53 -15.15
N ARG A 102 -32.81 -13.73 -14.72
CA ARG A 102 -32.68 -12.27 -14.80
C ARG A 102 -31.98 -11.74 -13.56
N ARG A 103 -30.92 -10.96 -13.79
CA ARG A 103 -30.38 -10.10 -12.75
C ARG A 103 -31.48 -9.10 -12.36
N PRO A 104 -31.82 -8.96 -11.07
CA PRO A 104 -32.69 -7.87 -10.65
C PRO A 104 -32.06 -6.57 -11.15
N LEU A 105 -32.82 -5.79 -11.91
CA LEU A 105 -32.49 -4.39 -12.12
C LEU A 105 -32.64 -3.76 -10.73
N LEU A 106 -31.54 -3.66 -9.99
CA LEU A 106 -31.50 -2.84 -8.80
C LEU A 106 -32.05 -1.48 -9.24
N ALA A 107 -33.16 -1.06 -8.64
CA ALA A 107 -33.65 0.30 -8.78
C ALA A 107 -32.45 1.22 -8.52
N ALA A 108 -32.33 2.29 -9.30
CA ALA A 108 -31.16 3.16 -9.33
C ALA A 108 -30.75 3.79 -7.97
N ALA A 109 -31.46 3.49 -6.88
CA ALA A 109 -31.23 3.97 -5.53
C ALA A 109 -30.13 3.25 -4.73
N GLU A 110 -29.64 2.07 -5.15
CA GLU A 110 -28.60 1.33 -4.39
C GLU A 110 -27.25 1.23 -5.11
N ILE A 111 -26.94 2.22 -5.95
CA ILE A 111 -25.56 2.45 -6.35
C ILE A 111 -24.90 3.23 -5.20
N HIS A 112 -24.07 2.53 -4.41
CA HIS A 112 -23.12 3.17 -3.52
C HIS A 112 -22.10 3.97 -4.35
N VAL A 113 -22.52 5.13 -4.83
CA VAL A 113 -21.62 6.26 -5.00
C VAL A 113 -21.07 6.52 -3.59
N LYS A 114 -19.75 6.56 -3.44
CA LYS A 114 -19.14 7.11 -2.23
C LYS A 114 -19.52 8.59 -2.17
N GLN A 115 -20.73 8.88 -1.70
CA GLN A 115 -21.12 10.22 -1.32
C GLN A 115 -20.33 10.53 -0.05
N ALA A 116 -19.50 11.57 -0.13
CA ALA A 116 -18.95 12.20 1.06
C ALA A 116 -20.13 12.59 1.98
N PRO A 117 -20.03 12.42 3.31
CA PRO A 117 -21.11 12.81 4.20
C PRO A 117 -21.30 14.33 4.08
N LEU A 118 -22.45 14.76 3.58
CA LEU A 118 -22.86 16.15 3.70
C LEU A 118 -23.04 16.46 5.20
N PRO A 119 -22.58 17.62 5.68
CA PRO A 119 -22.82 18.03 7.06
C PRO A 119 -24.32 18.14 7.32
N PRO A 120 -24.81 17.74 8.51
CA PRO A 120 -26.22 17.82 8.83
C PRO A 120 -26.67 19.28 8.84
N LEU A 121 -27.72 19.58 8.08
CA LEU A 121 -28.43 20.86 8.18
C LEU A 121 -29.00 21.01 9.60
N PRO A 122 -28.92 22.19 10.22
CA PRO A 122 -29.51 22.44 11.52
C PRO A 122 -31.03 22.27 11.43
N GLN A 123 -31.55 21.34 12.23
CA GLN A 123 -32.98 21.16 12.45
C GLN A 123 -33.55 22.47 13.01
N TYR A 124 -34.52 23.07 12.30
CA TYR A 124 -35.39 24.08 12.87
C TYR A 124 -36.13 23.46 14.05
N GLN A 125 -36.01 24.11 15.21
CA GLN A 125 -36.69 23.73 16.44
C GLN A 125 -38.19 24.02 16.29
N ASP A 126 -39.01 22.96 16.28
CA ASP A 126 -40.43 23.07 16.53
C ASP A 126 -40.65 23.49 18.00
N LEU A 127 -41.12 24.72 18.20
CA LEU A 127 -41.36 25.34 19.51
C LEU A 127 -42.65 24.85 20.21
N ASN A 128 -43.11 23.63 19.96
CA ASN A 128 -44.34 23.11 20.58
C ASN A 128 -44.22 21.64 21.00
N ALA A 129 -43.41 21.37 22.02
CA ALA A 129 -43.44 20.11 22.75
C ALA A 129 -43.28 20.36 24.26
N THR A 130 -44.33 20.90 24.89
CA THR A 130 -44.48 20.83 26.35
C THR A 130 -45.33 19.62 26.68
N ALA A 131 -44.69 18.48 26.89
CA ALA A 131 -45.28 17.36 27.61
C ALA A 131 -44.22 16.81 28.59
N PRO A 132 -44.52 16.71 29.89
CA PRO A 132 -43.51 16.38 30.89
C PRO A 132 -43.14 14.90 30.80
N ALA A 133 -41.83 14.65 30.76
CA ALA A 133 -41.23 13.35 31.03
C ALA A 133 -41.62 12.88 32.44
N ALA A 134 -42.46 11.86 32.52
CA ALA A 134 -42.79 11.18 33.76
C ALA A 134 -42.36 9.70 33.67
N MET A 135 -41.37 9.37 34.51
CA MET A 135 -41.23 8.09 35.20
C MET A 135 -40.96 6.85 34.34
N ALA A 136 -39.67 6.64 34.05
CA ALA A 136 -39.12 5.30 33.90
C ALA A 136 -39.20 4.58 35.27
N GLY A 137 -40.16 3.68 35.42
CA GLY A 137 -40.31 2.84 36.60
C GLY A 137 -41.26 1.67 36.35
N GLY A 138 -40.77 0.46 36.60
CA GLY A 138 -41.59 -0.72 36.84
C GLY A 138 -41.75 -1.67 35.66
N GLY A 139 -40.95 -2.74 35.65
CA GLY A 139 -41.29 -3.95 34.91
C GLY A 139 -42.58 -4.57 35.48
N GLY A 140 -43.63 -4.58 34.66
CA GLY A 140 -44.85 -5.34 34.87
C GLY A 140 -45.18 -6.13 33.60
N PRO A 141 -45.89 -7.27 33.70
CA PRO A 141 -46.20 -8.11 32.56
C PRO A 141 -47.16 -7.39 31.60
N GLU A 142 -46.83 -7.42 30.30
CA GLU A 142 -47.64 -6.78 29.26
C GLU A 142 -49.06 -7.34 29.19
N PRO A 143 -50.08 -6.49 28.97
CA PRO A 143 -51.46 -6.93 28.84
C PRO A 143 -51.67 -7.77 27.56
N ARG A 144 -52.53 -8.78 27.67
CA ARG A 144 -52.78 -9.83 26.66
C ARG A 144 -53.43 -9.36 25.35
N SER A 145 -53.92 -8.12 25.29
CA SER A 145 -54.42 -7.51 24.06
C SER A 145 -53.99 -6.05 23.99
N LYS A 146 -53.19 -5.72 22.98
CA LYS A 146 -52.86 -4.35 22.62
C LYS A 146 -53.79 -3.93 21.49
N THR A 147 -54.56 -2.87 21.70
CA THR A 147 -55.26 -2.18 20.61
C THR A 147 -54.21 -1.37 19.85
N ILE A 148 -53.82 -1.87 18.68
CA ILE A 148 -52.93 -1.14 17.77
C ILE A 148 -53.82 -0.24 16.93
N GLY A 149 -53.85 1.05 17.25
CA GLY A 149 -54.33 2.06 16.32
C GLY A 149 -53.28 2.23 15.23
N THR A 150 -53.54 1.72 14.03
CA THR A 150 -52.71 2.03 12.87
C THR A 150 -53.05 3.46 12.43
N GLN A 151 -52.32 4.44 12.95
CA GLN A 151 -52.31 5.76 12.34
C GLN A 151 -51.43 5.64 11.09
N SER A 152 -52.00 5.88 9.91
CA SER A 152 -51.20 5.93 8.69
C SER A 152 -50.14 7.03 8.83
N ASP A 153 -48.88 6.69 8.60
CA ASP A 153 -47.76 7.66 8.49
C ASP A 153 -47.98 8.66 7.35
N TYR A 154 -48.95 8.38 6.47
CA TYR A 154 -49.41 9.26 5.42
C TYR A 154 -50.34 10.32 6.00
N ARG A 155 -49.78 11.50 6.26
CA ARG A 155 -50.55 12.73 6.27
C ARG A 155 -51.10 12.92 4.86
N GLU A 156 -52.42 12.93 4.73
CA GLU A 156 -53.11 13.12 3.46
C GLU A 156 -52.92 14.58 2.99
N ASN A 157 -51.73 14.91 2.48
CA ASN A 157 -51.41 16.25 1.98
C ASN A 157 -52.33 16.66 0.81
N GLU A 158 -52.87 15.69 0.08
CA GLU A 158 -53.83 15.91 -1.00
C GLU A 158 -55.23 16.31 -0.50
N ALA A 159 -55.55 16.09 0.79
CA ALA A 159 -56.80 16.53 1.42
C ALA A 159 -56.70 17.96 2.00
N GLN A 160 -55.52 18.59 1.92
CA GLN A 160 -55.29 19.93 2.45
C GLN A 160 -55.75 20.99 1.44
N THR A 161 -56.99 21.47 1.61
CA THR A 161 -57.53 22.58 0.82
C THR A 161 -56.82 23.88 1.16
N ALA A 162 -56.74 24.79 0.19
CA ALA A 162 -56.28 26.16 0.45
C ALA A 162 -57.15 26.75 1.58
N PRO A 163 -56.55 27.50 2.53
CA PRO A 163 -57.30 28.21 3.55
C PRO A 163 -58.44 29.00 2.94
N TRP A 164 -59.64 28.87 3.51
CA TRP A 164 -60.82 29.55 3.00
C TRP A 164 -60.65 31.07 3.06
N GLU A 165 -60.74 31.73 1.90
CA GLU A 165 -60.73 33.18 1.79
C GLU A 165 -62.17 33.71 1.91
N PRO A 166 -62.50 34.48 2.96
CA PRO A 166 -63.82 35.10 3.07
C PRO A 166 -64.00 36.16 1.98
N GLY A 167 -65.14 36.14 1.31
CA GLY A 167 -65.54 37.23 0.41
C GLY A 167 -65.67 38.55 1.17
N TYR A 168 -65.33 39.66 0.52
CA TYR A 168 -65.49 41.01 1.07
C TYR A 168 -66.67 41.73 0.42
N VAL A 169 -67.37 42.56 1.20
CA VAL A 169 -68.44 43.44 0.69
C VAL A 169 -68.04 44.88 0.99
N LEU A 170 -67.96 45.70 -0.05
CA LEU A 170 -67.73 47.13 0.11
C LEU A 170 -69.07 47.81 0.47
N PRO A 171 -69.14 48.62 1.53
CA PRO A 171 -70.35 49.36 1.87
C PRO A 171 -70.73 50.34 0.75
N GLU A 172 -72.01 50.39 0.36
CA GLU A 172 -72.51 51.32 -0.66
C GLU A 172 -72.28 52.80 -0.27
N GLN A 173 -72.30 53.09 1.03
CA GLN A 173 -71.96 54.42 1.57
C GLN A 173 -70.71 54.31 2.45
N PRO A 174 -69.56 54.83 2.01
CA PRO A 174 -68.33 54.80 2.80
C PRO A 174 -68.45 55.73 4.00
N THR A 175 -67.91 55.30 5.14
CA THR A 175 -67.90 56.13 6.37
C THR A 175 -67.04 57.38 6.21
N VAL A 176 -67.30 58.42 7.03
CA VAL A 176 -66.55 59.69 6.98
C VAL A 176 -65.03 59.50 7.08
N LYS A 177 -64.57 58.54 7.90
CA LYS A 177 -63.14 58.21 8.03
C LYS A 177 -62.59 57.56 6.76
N GLN A 178 -63.32 56.62 6.17
CA GLN A 178 -62.92 55.97 4.92
C GLN A 178 -62.87 56.97 3.76
N GLN A 179 -63.82 57.91 3.70
CA GLN A 179 -63.79 59.00 2.72
C GLN A 179 -62.59 59.94 2.92
N ALA A 180 -62.19 60.20 4.16
CA ALA A 180 -60.98 61.00 4.44
C ALA A 180 -59.71 60.25 4.02
N LEU A 181 -59.65 58.93 4.23
CA LEU A 181 -58.52 58.10 3.82
C LEU A 181 -58.45 57.93 2.29
N SER A 182 -59.57 57.70 1.62
CA SER A 182 -59.63 57.61 0.15
C SER A 182 -59.17 58.91 -0.50
N LYS A 183 -59.62 60.07 0.03
CA LYS A 183 -59.15 61.39 -0.41
C LYS A 183 -57.66 61.60 -0.17
N ARG A 184 -57.13 61.16 0.98
CA ARG A 184 -55.70 61.29 1.30
C ARG A 184 -54.81 60.49 0.35
N PHE A 185 -55.23 59.28 -0.02
CA PHE A 185 -54.44 58.36 -0.85
C PHE A 185 -54.87 58.34 -2.33
N HIS A 186 -55.76 59.25 -2.73
CA HIS A 186 -56.26 59.36 -4.11
C HIS A 186 -56.77 58.02 -4.66
N SER A 187 -57.41 57.19 -3.83
CA SER A 187 -57.82 55.82 -4.13
C SER A 187 -59.32 55.66 -4.03
N ASP A 188 -59.95 55.05 -5.03
CA ASP A 188 -61.36 54.66 -4.96
C ASP A 188 -61.48 53.27 -4.30
N GLY A 189 -61.62 53.27 -2.97
CA GLY A 189 -61.67 52.06 -2.16
C GLY A 189 -60.32 51.66 -1.51
N PRO A 190 -60.29 50.51 -0.79
CA PRO A 190 -59.14 50.10 0.00
C PRO A 190 -57.97 49.59 -0.86
N GLU A 191 -56.76 50.06 -0.54
CA GLU A 191 -55.54 49.77 -1.30
C GLU A 191 -55.18 48.28 -1.35
N VAL A 192 -55.49 47.55 -0.28
CA VAL A 192 -55.20 46.10 -0.14
C VAL A 192 -55.92 45.28 -1.23
N LEU A 193 -57.07 45.74 -1.73
CA LEU A 193 -57.80 45.04 -2.79
C LEU A 193 -57.08 45.05 -4.14
N HIS A 194 -56.07 45.90 -4.31
CA HIS A 194 -55.23 45.90 -5.51
C HIS A 194 -54.19 44.77 -5.52
N LEU A 195 -54.02 44.07 -4.39
CA LEU A 195 -53.17 42.89 -4.26
C LEU A 195 -53.99 41.58 -4.25
N ARG A 196 -55.22 41.62 -4.79
CA ARG A 196 -56.17 40.49 -4.81
C ARG A 196 -55.66 39.27 -5.56
N ASP A 197 -54.68 39.45 -6.45
CA ASP A 197 -54.10 38.35 -7.23
C ASP A 197 -53.24 37.41 -6.37
N MET A 198 -52.92 37.78 -5.13
CA MET A 198 -52.10 36.98 -4.22
C MET A 198 -52.97 36.03 -3.40
N ALA A 199 -52.64 34.74 -3.40
CA ALA A 199 -53.34 33.71 -2.66
C ALA A 199 -52.42 33.02 -1.64
N PHE A 200 -52.99 32.25 -0.72
CA PHE A 200 -52.21 31.45 0.21
C PHE A 200 -51.40 30.40 -0.57
N ALA A 201 -50.09 30.33 -0.29
CA ALA A 201 -49.09 29.57 -1.06
C ALA A 201 -48.76 30.13 -2.46
N ASP A 202 -49.37 31.24 -2.88
CA ASP A 202 -49.10 31.96 -4.12
C ASP A 202 -48.99 33.49 -3.86
N GLY A 203 -47.91 33.90 -3.18
CA GLY A 203 -47.61 35.31 -2.88
C GLY A 203 -47.96 35.80 -1.47
N LEU A 204 -48.60 34.98 -0.63
CA LEU A 204 -48.78 35.26 0.80
C LEU A 204 -47.86 34.35 1.68
N PRO A 205 -47.25 34.87 2.76
CA PRO A 205 -47.42 36.21 3.33
C PRO A 205 -46.73 37.31 2.51
N ALA A 206 -47.37 38.48 2.45
CA ALA A 206 -46.81 39.63 1.74
C ALA A 206 -45.44 40.01 2.33
N GLY A 207 -44.44 40.10 1.46
CA GLY A 207 -43.09 40.52 1.75
C GLY A 207 -42.82 41.98 1.35
N LEU A 208 -41.54 42.30 1.17
CA LEU A 208 -41.08 43.66 0.88
C LEU A 208 -41.48 44.12 -0.53
N GLN A 209 -41.59 43.21 -1.51
CA GLN A 209 -41.93 43.55 -2.90
C GLN A 209 -43.39 44.01 -3.02
N GLU A 210 -44.28 43.44 -2.22
CA GLU A 210 -45.68 43.81 -2.18
C GLU A 210 -45.85 45.20 -1.56
N VAL A 211 -45.09 45.49 -0.49
CA VAL A 211 -45.08 46.82 0.13
C VAL A 211 -44.56 47.87 -0.85
N THR A 212 -43.46 47.60 -1.57
CA THR A 212 -42.96 48.53 -2.59
C THR A 212 -43.94 48.68 -3.74
N ARG A 213 -44.65 47.62 -4.15
CA ARG A 213 -45.74 47.71 -5.15
C ARG A 213 -46.87 48.64 -4.68
N ILE A 214 -47.29 48.55 -3.41
CA ILE A 214 -48.28 49.49 -2.84
C ILE A 214 -47.77 50.93 -2.89
N ASP A 215 -46.53 51.16 -2.48
CA ASP A 215 -45.95 52.51 -2.47
C ASP A 215 -45.80 53.07 -3.89
N LYS A 216 -45.44 52.25 -4.88
CA LYS A 216 -45.44 52.63 -6.30
C LYS A 216 -46.84 53.01 -6.79
N MET A 217 -47.88 52.24 -6.44
CA MET A 217 -49.25 52.61 -6.78
C MET A 217 -49.69 53.91 -6.11
N ARG A 218 -49.30 54.15 -4.85
CA ARG A 218 -49.57 55.44 -4.17
C ARG A 218 -48.88 56.60 -4.88
N ALA A 219 -47.61 56.44 -5.25
CA ALA A 219 -46.87 57.45 -6.00
C ALA A 219 -47.53 57.74 -7.36
N LYS A 220 -47.96 56.69 -8.07
CA LYS A 220 -48.70 56.82 -9.34
C LYS A 220 -50.01 57.59 -9.18
N ARG A 221 -50.83 57.26 -8.17
CA ARG A 221 -52.10 57.97 -7.92
C ARG A 221 -51.87 59.43 -7.50
N ALA A 222 -50.86 59.67 -6.66
CA ALA A 222 -50.48 61.03 -6.28
C ALA A 222 -50.05 61.84 -7.51
N PHE A 223 -49.29 61.23 -8.43
CA PHE A 223 -48.92 61.83 -9.70
C PHE A 223 -50.14 62.08 -10.60
N GLU A 224 -51.04 61.12 -10.77
CA GLU A 224 -52.28 61.27 -11.54
C GLU A 224 -53.16 62.42 -11.02
N ALA A 225 -53.20 62.62 -9.70
CA ALA A 225 -53.92 63.74 -9.09
C ALA A 225 -53.27 65.11 -9.37
N THR A 226 -51.97 65.17 -9.67
CA THR A 226 -51.29 66.42 -10.07
C THR A 226 -51.48 66.77 -11.55
N LEU A 227 -52.01 65.85 -12.37
CA LEU A 227 -52.18 66.09 -13.79
C LEU A 227 -53.28 67.12 -14.07
N PRO A 228 -53.11 67.96 -15.12
CA PRO A 228 -54.16 68.88 -15.56
C PRO A 228 -55.46 68.13 -15.92
N PRO A 229 -56.65 68.71 -15.62
CA PRO A 229 -57.93 68.14 -16.03
C PRO A 229 -58.02 67.90 -17.55
N ILE A 230 -58.77 66.87 -17.95
CA ILE A 230 -58.93 66.47 -19.37
C ILE A 230 -59.69 67.54 -20.17
N ASP A 231 -60.53 68.33 -19.49
CA ASP A 231 -61.44 69.29 -20.13
C ASP A 231 -60.73 70.52 -20.73
N ASP A 232 -59.47 70.79 -20.34
CA ASP A 232 -58.69 71.94 -20.83
C ASP A 232 -57.79 71.56 -22.02
N ALA A 233 -58.32 71.76 -23.23
CA ALA A 233 -57.64 71.43 -24.49
C ALA A 233 -56.26 72.10 -24.66
N ALA A 234 -56.02 73.25 -24.02
CA ALA A 234 -54.72 73.95 -24.10
C ALA A 234 -53.62 73.27 -23.27
N ARG A 235 -53.99 72.50 -22.23
CA ARG A 235 -53.07 71.84 -21.29
C ARG A 235 -52.87 70.34 -21.56
N LEU A 236 -53.63 69.77 -22.49
CA LEU A 236 -53.44 68.39 -22.97
C LEU A 236 -52.00 68.05 -23.39
N PRO A 237 -51.27 68.87 -24.18
CA PRO A 237 -49.90 68.52 -24.56
C PRO A 237 -48.93 68.50 -23.38
N LEU A 238 -49.18 69.32 -22.35
CA LEU A 238 -48.40 69.29 -21.11
C LEU A 238 -48.70 68.02 -20.31
N ARG A 239 -49.98 67.64 -20.19
CA ARG A 239 -50.40 66.40 -19.54
C ARG A 239 -49.76 65.17 -20.19
N GLN A 240 -49.79 65.10 -21.52
CA GLN A 240 -49.17 64.00 -22.27
C GLN A 240 -47.67 63.89 -21.96
N LYS A 241 -46.92 65.00 -22.03
CA LYS A 241 -45.48 65.00 -21.72
C LYS A 241 -45.20 64.54 -20.29
N MET A 242 -45.98 65.02 -19.31
CA MET A 242 -45.82 64.58 -17.92
C MET A 242 -46.04 63.07 -17.78
N ILE A 243 -47.07 62.52 -18.43
CA ILE A 243 -47.34 61.08 -18.42
C ILE A 243 -46.20 60.30 -19.08
N GLU A 244 -45.74 60.73 -20.26
CA GLU A 244 -44.62 60.09 -20.97
C GLU A 244 -43.33 60.08 -20.14
N GLU A 245 -42.99 61.19 -19.48
CA GLU A 245 -41.82 61.27 -18.58
C GLU A 245 -41.95 60.35 -17.37
N TRP A 246 -43.15 60.22 -16.80
CA TRP A 246 -43.39 59.31 -15.69
C TRP A 246 -43.33 57.85 -16.12
N GLU A 247 -43.95 57.52 -17.26
CA GLU A 247 -43.88 56.18 -17.85
C GLU A 247 -42.42 55.79 -18.15
N ALA A 248 -41.62 56.69 -18.71
CA ALA A 248 -40.20 56.46 -18.95
C ALA A 248 -39.44 56.10 -17.66
N ARG A 249 -39.71 56.80 -16.54
CA ARG A 249 -39.13 56.47 -15.23
C ARG A 249 -39.60 55.11 -14.71
N GLU A 250 -40.88 54.78 -14.89
CA GLU A 250 -41.41 53.46 -14.49
C GLU A 250 -40.76 52.33 -15.32
N TRP A 251 -40.48 52.59 -16.61
CA TRP A 251 -39.72 51.68 -17.47
C TRP A 251 -38.27 51.52 -17.02
N GLU A 252 -37.58 52.61 -16.68
CA GLU A 252 -36.21 52.58 -16.14
C GLU A 252 -36.14 51.77 -14.83
N GLU A 253 -37.10 51.94 -13.92
CA GLU A 253 -37.17 51.14 -12.68
C GLU A 253 -37.37 49.65 -12.97
N ARG A 254 -38.24 49.29 -13.93
CA ARG A 254 -38.40 47.88 -14.33
C ARG A 254 -37.13 47.32 -14.96
N GLU A 255 -36.43 48.11 -15.76
CA GLU A 255 -35.18 47.69 -16.38
C GLU A 255 -34.10 47.44 -15.33
N GLN A 256 -34.02 48.29 -14.29
CA GLN A 256 -33.15 48.05 -13.13
C GLN A 256 -33.51 46.77 -12.37
N GLU A 257 -34.80 46.49 -12.13
CA GLU A 257 -35.23 45.25 -11.48
C GLU A 257 -34.85 44.01 -12.31
N ILE A 258 -35.01 44.09 -13.64
CA ILE A 258 -34.60 43.03 -14.56
C ILE A 258 -33.07 42.83 -14.49
N LEU A 259 -32.29 43.92 -14.48
CA LEU A 259 -30.84 43.87 -14.34
C LEU A 259 -30.42 43.21 -13.02
N ASP A 260 -31.01 43.60 -11.89
CA ASP A 260 -30.73 43.00 -10.58
C ASP A 260 -30.98 41.48 -10.57
N ILE A 261 -32.07 41.03 -11.20
CA ILE A 261 -32.38 39.60 -11.33
C ILE A 261 -31.35 38.91 -12.23
N GLN A 262 -30.95 39.54 -13.34
CA GLN A 262 -29.94 39.01 -14.24
C GLN A 262 -28.57 38.92 -13.56
N GLU A 263 -28.16 39.93 -12.80
CA GLU A 263 -26.91 39.94 -12.04
C GLU A 263 -26.88 38.83 -10.99
N ARG A 264 -27.97 38.63 -10.24
CA ARG A 264 -28.06 37.51 -9.27
C ARG A 264 -27.94 36.15 -9.96
N ARG A 265 -28.58 35.98 -11.12
CA ARG A 265 -28.47 34.74 -11.91
C ARG A 265 -27.07 34.55 -12.46
N LEU A 266 -26.43 35.62 -12.93
CA LEU A 266 -25.08 35.61 -13.47
C LEU A 266 -24.08 35.26 -12.36
N ALA A 267 -24.21 35.83 -11.16
CA ALA A 267 -23.36 35.50 -10.01
C ALA A 267 -23.48 34.02 -9.61
N LEU A 268 -24.68 33.44 -9.66
CA LEU A 268 -24.88 32.01 -9.43
C LEU A 268 -24.19 31.18 -10.51
N LEU A 269 -24.34 31.58 -11.78
CA LEU A 269 -23.71 30.89 -12.92
C LEU A 269 -22.18 30.95 -12.83
N ASP A 270 -21.62 32.11 -12.51
CA ASP A 270 -20.18 32.31 -12.33
C ASP A 270 -19.63 31.40 -11.23
N ASN A 271 -20.30 31.35 -10.07
CA ASN A 271 -19.93 30.43 -9.00
C ASN A 271 -20.00 28.96 -9.46
N ALA A 272 -21.05 28.57 -10.19
CA ALA A 272 -21.19 27.22 -10.72
C ALA A 272 -20.09 26.87 -11.74
N LEU A 273 -19.62 27.84 -12.54
CA LEU A 273 -18.48 27.66 -13.44
C LEU A 273 -17.19 27.50 -12.64
N GLN A 274 -16.96 28.32 -11.62
CA GLN A 274 -15.79 28.23 -10.77
C GLN A 274 -15.70 26.86 -10.09
N VAL A 275 -16.79 26.38 -9.48
CA VAL A 275 -16.83 25.04 -8.86
C VAL A 275 -16.50 23.95 -9.87
N ARG A 276 -17.05 24.05 -11.09
CA ARG A 276 -16.77 23.08 -12.16
C ARG A 276 -15.30 23.12 -12.60
N GLU A 277 -14.69 24.29 -12.69
CA GLU A 277 -13.28 24.44 -13.04
C GLU A 277 -12.37 23.89 -11.94
N GLU A 278 -12.68 24.17 -10.68
CA GLU A 278 -11.96 23.61 -9.52
C GLU A 278 -12.00 22.08 -9.53
N GLU A 279 -13.17 21.47 -9.77
CA GLU A 279 -13.29 20.00 -9.88
C GLU A 279 -12.44 19.43 -11.03
N LEU A 280 -12.41 20.11 -12.19
CA LEU A 280 -11.59 19.70 -13.33
C LEU A 280 -10.10 19.81 -13.03
N ASP A 281 -9.68 20.88 -12.37
CA ASP A 281 -8.29 21.11 -11.99
C ASP A 281 -7.81 20.12 -10.94
N GLU A 282 -8.66 19.76 -9.98
CA GLU A 282 -8.37 18.70 -9.02
C GLU A 282 -8.20 17.33 -9.71
N ALA A 283 -9.12 16.98 -10.62
CA ALA A 283 -9.02 15.76 -11.40
C ALA A 283 -7.74 15.73 -12.26
N HIS A 284 -7.38 16.85 -12.88
CA HIS A 284 -6.13 16.98 -13.63
C HIS A 284 -4.90 16.85 -12.74
N ARG A 285 -4.88 17.51 -11.58
CA ARG A 285 -3.80 17.43 -10.60
C ARG A 285 -3.59 15.99 -10.13
N GLN A 286 -4.66 15.26 -9.86
CA GLN A 286 -4.59 13.84 -9.47
C GLN A 286 -3.98 12.98 -10.58
N ARG A 287 -4.44 13.13 -11.84
CA ARG A 287 -3.86 12.40 -12.98
C ARG A 287 -2.37 12.67 -13.16
N VAL A 288 -1.95 13.93 -13.00
CA VAL A 288 -0.53 14.32 -13.08
C VAL A 288 0.28 13.65 -11.97
N GLU A 289 -0.22 13.67 -10.73
CA GLU A 289 0.45 13.02 -9.59
C GLU A 289 0.51 11.50 -9.73
N GLU A 290 -0.53 10.85 -10.23
CA GLU A 290 -0.52 9.41 -10.53
C GLU A 290 0.53 9.07 -11.60
N ARG A 291 0.58 9.85 -12.69
CA ARG A 291 1.60 9.68 -13.74
C ARG A 291 3.02 9.87 -13.17
N LYS A 292 3.21 10.87 -12.31
CA LYS A 292 4.49 11.13 -11.63
C LYS A 292 4.87 9.96 -10.71
N LYS A 293 3.94 9.43 -9.92
CA LYS A 293 4.18 8.26 -9.07
C LYS A 293 4.56 7.03 -9.90
N ALA A 294 3.83 6.74 -10.98
CA ALA A 294 4.13 5.62 -11.86
C ALA A 294 5.50 5.74 -12.53
N THR A 295 5.84 6.93 -13.03
CA THR A 295 7.16 7.19 -13.63
C THR A 295 8.29 7.12 -12.61
N LEU A 296 8.07 7.59 -11.37
CA LEU A 296 9.04 7.46 -10.27
C LEU A 296 9.24 5.98 -9.89
N ALA A 297 8.16 5.21 -9.76
CA ALA A 297 8.23 3.78 -9.48
C ALA A 297 9.00 3.02 -10.58
N ALA A 298 8.75 3.34 -11.85
CA ALA A 298 9.52 2.77 -12.97
C ALA A 298 11.01 3.15 -12.92
N ARG A 299 11.35 4.34 -12.40
CA ARG A 299 12.73 4.78 -12.18
C ARG A 299 13.37 4.19 -10.92
N ALA A 300 12.58 3.75 -9.93
CA ALA A 300 13.08 3.19 -8.69
C ALA A 300 13.97 1.95 -8.91
N GLY A 301 13.63 1.10 -9.88
CA GLY A 301 14.49 -0.02 -10.29
C GLY A 301 15.89 0.44 -10.73
N ARG A 302 15.97 1.49 -11.55
CA ARG A 302 17.25 2.07 -11.97
C ARG A 302 18.04 2.62 -10.78
N PHE A 303 17.37 3.25 -9.82
CA PHE A 303 18.03 3.71 -8.60
C PHE A 303 18.55 2.55 -7.74
N ALA A 304 17.83 1.43 -7.68
CA ALA A 304 18.30 0.23 -7.01
C ALA A 304 19.56 -0.35 -7.67
N ASP A 305 19.60 -0.37 -9.01
CA ASP A 305 20.78 -0.81 -9.77
C ASP A 305 21.98 0.12 -9.53
N VAL A 306 21.76 1.44 -9.53
CA VAL A 306 22.79 2.44 -9.21
C VAL A 306 23.31 2.26 -7.78
N GLN A 307 22.43 1.99 -6.81
CA GLN A 307 22.86 1.74 -5.44
C GLN A 307 23.64 0.41 -5.32
N ALA A 308 23.21 -0.64 -6.02
CA ALA A 308 23.91 -1.92 -6.04
C ALA A 308 25.30 -1.79 -6.68
N THR A 309 25.42 -1.05 -7.78
CA THR A 309 26.72 -0.75 -8.41
C THR A 309 27.60 0.07 -7.48
N ARG A 310 27.07 1.10 -6.81
CA ARG A 310 27.80 1.87 -5.78
C ARG A 310 28.35 0.98 -4.66
N ILE A 311 27.55 0.08 -4.09
CA ILE A 311 28.02 -0.80 -3.01
C ILE A 311 29.08 -1.78 -3.54
N LYS A 312 28.88 -2.35 -4.74
CA LYS A 312 29.85 -3.24 -5.38
C LYS A 312 31.18 -2.56 -5.61
N THR A 313 31.18 -1.34 -6.19
CA THR A 313 32.41 -0.58 -6.45
C THR A 313 33.10 -0.18 -5.16
N MET A 314 32.36 0.27 -4.14
CA MET A 314 32.91 0.59 -2.83
C MET A 314 33.60 -0.62 -2.18
N ARG A 315 32.95 -1.80 -2.18
CA ARG A 315 33.54 -3.04 -1.64
C ARG A 315 34.80 -3.43 -2.42
N GLN A 316 34.75 -3.37 -3.75
CA GLN A 316 35.89 -3.67 -4.61
C GLN A 316 37.06 -2.72 -4.35
N LEU A 317 36.81 -1.42 -4.20
CA LEU A 317 37.84 -0.42 -3.90
C LEU A 317 38.49 -0.68 -2.53
N ILE A 318 37.70 -0.99 -1.51
CA ILE A 318 38.21 -1.32 -0.17
C ILE A 318 39.07 -2.58 -0.21
N GLU A 319 38.62 -3.62 -0.92
CA GLU A 319 39.41 -4.84 -1.11
C GLU A 319 40.70 -4.57 -1.89
N ASN A 320 40.63 -3.82 -2.99
CA ASN A 320 41.78 -3.48 -3.81
C ASN A 320 42.83 -2.68 -3.03
N ARG A 321 42.39 -1.77 -2.14
CA ARG A 321 43.29 -1.00 -1.27
C ARG A 321 44.15 -1.90 -0.38
N LYS A 322 43.64 -3.05 0.10
CA LYS A 322 44.43 -3.99 0.92
C LYS A 322 45.59 -4.63 0.14
N TYR A 323 45.47 -4.70 -1.18
CA TYR A 323 46.46 -5.33 -2.07
C TYR A 323 47.31 -4.30 -2.83
N VAL A 324 47.35 -3.05 -2.36
CA VAL A 324 48.19 -1.98 -2.95
C VAL A 324 49.68 -2.27 -2.75
N GLU A 325 50.06 -2.72 -1.55
CA GLU A 325 51.45 -3.05 -1.19
C GLU A 325 51.90 -4.38 -1.79
N LYS A 326 51.01 -5.37 -1.79
CA LYS A 326 51.26 -6.71 -2.31
C LYS A 326 50.07 -7.15 -3.14
N HIS A 327 50.29 -7.30 -4.43
CA HIS A 327 49.26 -7.75 -5.36
C HIS A 327 48.72 -9.14 -4.93
N ARG A 328 47.42 -9.39 -5.15
CA ARG A 328 46.73 -10.66 -4.74
C ARG A 328 47.48 -11.93 -5.13
N LYS A 329 48.10 -11.95 -6.31
CA LYS A 329 48.88 -13.10 -6.82
C LYS A 329 50.17 -13.37 -6.03
N LEU A 330 50.72 -12.36 -5.35
CA LEU A 330 51.90 -12.44 -4.50
C LEU A 330 51.55 -12.74 -3.03
N HIS A 331 50.32 -12.43 -2.60
CA HIS A 331 49.86 -12.68 -1.24
C HIS A 331 49.36 -14.12 -1.05
N LYS A 332 50.30 -15.06 -0.82
CA LYS A 332 49.98 -16.42 -0.37
C LYS A 332 50.11 -16.50 1.16
N PRO A 333 49.04 -16.86 1.90
CA PRO A 333 49.13 -17.02 3.34
C PRO A 333 50.01 -18.21 3.70
N THR A 334 50.64 -18.14 4.88
CA THR A 334 51.38 -19.27 5.45
C THR A 334 50.44 -20.45 5.76
N ILE A 335 50.99 -21.65 5.95
CA ILE A 335 50.17 -22.82 6.29
C ILE A 335 49.40 -22.61 7.60
N VAL A 336 50.05 -22.04 8.62
CA VAL A 336 49.42 -21.78 9.92
C VAL A 336 48.28 -20.78 9.78
N GLU A 337 48.47 -19.68 9.06
CA GLU A 337 47.40 -18.70 8.80
C GLU A 337 46.23 -19.29 8.00
N ARG A 338 46.53 -20.22 7.07
CA ARG A 338 45.52 -20.91 6.29
C ARG A 338 44.64 -21.81 7.18
N TYR A 339 45.24 -22.57 8.08
CA TYR A 339 44.50 -23.42 9.02
C TYR A 339 43.84 -22.63 10.17
N ALA A 340 44.33 -21.43 10.49
CA ALA A 340 43.71 -20.53 11.47
C ALA A 340 42.42 -19.88 10.92
N ASN A 341 42.31 -19.71 9.60
CA ASN A 341 41.11 -19.15 8.97
C ASN A 341 40.22 -20.24 8.36
N PHE A 342 39.05 -20.47 8.97
CA PHE A 342 38.06 -21.44 8.48
C PHE A 342 37.45 -21.09 7.12
N GLY A 343 37.51 -19.82 6.71
CA GLY A 343 37.11 -19.38 5.36
C GLY A 343 38.20 -19.56 4.30
N SER A 344 39.32 -20.20 4.64
CA SER A 344 40.40 -20.48 3.69
C SER A 344 40.07 -21.67 2.78
N GLY A 345 40.75 -21.74 1.64
CA GLY A 345 40.60 -22.85 0.68
C GLY A 345 41.05 -24.22 1.19
N THR A 346 41.54 -24.35 2.43
CA THR A 346 41.78 -25.66 3.07
C THR A 346 40.48 -26.30 3.53
N TYR A 347 39.59 -25.51 4.14
CA TYR A 347 38.33 -26.01 4.70
C TYR A 347 37.15 -25.74 3.76
N ALA A 348 37.18 -24.62 3.03
CA ALA A 348 36.13 -24.22 2.11
C ALA A 348 36.74 -23.84 0.74
N PRO A 349 37.22 -24.81 -0.06
CA PRO A 349 37.78 -24.54 -1.37
C PRO A 349 36.75 -23.90 -2.30
N LEU A 350 37.13 -22.81 -2.97
CA LEU A 350 36.25 -22.17 -3.94
C LEU A 350 36.28 -22.93 -5.26
N GLN A 351 35.12 -23.25 -5.83
CA GLN A 351 35.02 -24.04 -7.06
C GLN A 351 35.80 -23.46 -8.24
N ARG A 352 35.90 -22.13 -8.35
CA ARG A 352 36.69 -21.45 -9.39
C ARG A 352 38.18 -21.80 -9.39
N GLU A 353 38.71 -22.29 -8.28
CA GLU A 353 40.13 -22.70 -8.17
C GLU A 353 40.36 -24.13 -8.68
N GLY A 354 39.30 -24.93 -8.83
CA GLY A 354 39.36 -26.30 -9.35
C GLY A 354 40.19 -27.26 -8.50
N ARG A 355 40.43 -26.94 -7.23
CA ARG A 355 41.24 -27.73 -6.29
C ARG A 355 40.32 -28.35 -5.24
N PHE A 356 40.02 -29.63 -5.41
CA PHE A 356 39.18 -30.42 -4.51
C PHE A 356 39.98 -31.58 -3.92
N PRO A 357 40.84 -31.33 -2.91
CA PRO A 357 41.63 -32.38 -2.29
C PRO A 357 40.80 -33.33 -1.41
N GLU A 358 39.62 -32.88 -0.95
CA GLU A 358 38.72 -33.68 -0.11
C GLU A 358 38.04 -34.81 -0.88
N SER A 359 37.72 -34.59 -2.16
CA SER A 359 37.13 -35.60 -3.03
C SER A 359 38.22 -36.28 -3.85
N LYS A 360 38.44 -37.57 -3.65
CA LYS A 360 39.26 -38.36 -4.57
C LYS A 360 38.57 -38.46 -5.93
N PRO A 361 39.33 -38.52 -7.04
CA PRO A 361 38.74 -38.74 -8.35
C PRO A 361 38.13 -40.14 -8.43
N MET A 362 37.09 -40.26 -9.25
CA MET A 362 36.37 -41.53 -9.46
C MET A 362 37.31 -42.65 -9.92
N GLY A 363 37.29 -43.78 -9.22
CA GLY A 363 38.15 -44.94 -9.43
C GLY A 363 39.43 -44.96 -8.57
N GLN A 364 39.66 -43.93 -7.75
CA GLN A 364 40.75 -43.88 -6.75
C GLN A 364 40.22 -43.66 -5.33
N GLU A 365 38.94 -43.91 -5.10
CA GLU A 365 38.37 -43.95 -3.77
C GLU A 365 39.02 -45.04 -2.93
N ILE A 366 39.27 -44.71 -1.66
CA ILE A 366 39.85 -45.64 -0.69
C ILE A 366 38.69 -46.16 0.15
N GLU A 367 38.12 -47.28 -0.27
CA GLU A 367 37.02 -47.96 0.41
C GLU A 367 37.60 -49.11 1.25
N THR A 368 37.77 -48.90 2.55
CA THR A 368 38.37 -49.90 3.47
C THR A 368 37.32 -50.74 4.20
N GLU A 369 36.07 -50.31 4.20
CA GLU A 369 34.98 -50.92 4.98
C GLU A 369 34.72 -52.39 4.59
N GLY A 370 34.91 -52.76 3.32
CA GLY A 370 34.73 -54.13 2.84
C GLY A 370 35.85 -55.10 3.21
N TYR A 371 37.00 -54.60 3.68
CA TYR A 371 38.18 -55.42 4.03
C TYR A 371 38.27 -55.71 5.54
N GLU A 372 37.35 -55.19 6.34
CA GLU A 372 37.31 -55.45 7.78
C GLU A 372 36.79 -56.88 8.05
N PRO A 373 37.47 -57.67 8.92
CA PRO A 373 37.03 -59.04 9.20
C PRO A 373 35.72 -59.05 10.00
N ALA A 374 34.59 -59.34 9.34
CA ALA A 374 33.26 -59.43 9.98
C ALA A 374 33.02 -60.72 10.79
N SER A 375 33.95 -61.68 10.75
CA SER A 375 33.85 -62.98 11.41
C SER A 375 35.13 -63.28 12.17
N LEU A 376 35.00 -64.02 13.28
CA LEU A 376 36.12 -64.48 14.09
C LEU A 376 37.17 -65.26 13.26
N LYS A 377 36.73 -65.99 12.23
CA LYS A 377 37.65 -66.69 11.31
C LYS A 377 38.55 -65.70 10.56
N GLY A 378 37.98 -64.62 10.03
CA GLY A 378 38.76 -63.57 9.34
C GLY A 378 39.70 -62.82 10.28
N LEU A 379 39.35 -62.68 11.56
CA LEU A 379 40.23 -62.08 12.57
C LEU A 379 41.47 -62.95 12.82
N LEU A 380 41.29 -64.27 12.93
CA LEU A 380 42.40 -65.22 13.11
C LEU A 380 43.31 -65.32 11.88
N GLU A 381 42.74 -65.23 10.68
CA GLU A 381 43.50 -65.16 9.42
C GLU A 381 44.34 -63.88 9.35
N LEU A 382 43.77 -62.74 9.77
CA LEU A 382 44.48 -61.47 9.86
C LEU A 382 45.62 -61.52 10.91
N GLU A 383 45.36 -62.13 12.06
CA GLU A 383 46.38 -62.38 13.09
C GLU A 383 47.52 -63.24 12.54
N ALA A 384 47.22 -64.33 11.83
CA ALA A 384 48.23 -65.20 11.25
C ALA A 384 49.06 -64.52 10.14
N PHE A 385 48.47 -63.57 9.40
CA PHE A 385 49.16 -62.80 8.36
C PHE A 385 50.12 -61.75 8.94
N LEU A 386 49.80 -61.20 10.11
CA LEU A 386 50.66 -60.23 10.78
C LEU A 386 51.88 -60.94 11.40
N PRO A 387 53.11 -60.44 11.19
CA PRO A 387 54.29 -61.05 11.80
C PRO A 387 54.19 -61.00 13.32
N ALA A 388 54.58 -62.10 13.98
CA ALA A 388 54.54 -62.26 15.44
C ALA A 388 55.23 -61.13 16.24
N ARG A 389 56.10 -60.34 15.61
CA ARG A 389 56.74 -59.14 16.20
C ARG A 389 55.75 -57.98 16.46
N LEU A 390 54.67 -57.88 15.69
CA LEU A 390 53.62 -56.88 15.88
C LEU A 390 52.61 -57.32 16.95
N LEU A 391 52.40 -58.64 17.09
CA LEU A 391 51.43 -59.23 18.01
C LEU A 391 52.00 -59.43 19.42
N ASN A 392 53.26 -59.87 19.51
CA ASN A 392 53.90 -60.14 20.78
C ASN A 392 54.83 -58.97 21.17
N PRO A 393 54.66 -58.35 22.35
CA PRO A 393 55.60 -57.36 22.83
C PRO A 393 56.97 -58.02 22.99
N LYS A 394 57.99 -57.42 22.38
CA LYS A 394 59.37 -57.90 22.48
C LYS A 394 59.91 -57.59 23.89
N THR A 395 59.66 -58.47 24.85
CA THR A 395 60.22 -58.39 26.20
C THR A 395 61.67 -58.86 26.18
N THR A 396 62.58 -57.98 25.79
CA THR A 396 64.01 -58.23 26.04
C THR A 396 64.29 -57.95 27.51
N ALA A 397 64.73 -58.95 28.26
CA ALA A 397 65.41 -58.70 29.53
C ALA A 397 66.57 -57.72 29.29
N PRO A 398 66.83 -56.74 30.18
CA PRO A 398 67.95 -55.84 30.01
C PRO A 398 69.22 -56.67 29.85
N LYS A 399 69.92 -56.51 28.72
CA LYS A 399 71.21 -57.16 28.49
C LYS A 399 72.13 -56.75 29.64
N ARG A 400 72.83 -57.71 30.25
CA ARG A 400 73.96 -57.39 31.14
C ARG A 400 74.91 -56.50 30.31
N PRO A 401 75.45 -55.40 30.87
CA PRO A 401 76.31 -54.52 30.10
C PRO A 401 77.45 -55.35 29.50
N ASP A 402 77.56 -55.33 28.18
CA ASP A 402 78.70 -55.94 27.49
C ASP A 402 79.97 -55.31 28.05
N ARG A 403 80.97 -56.14 28.36
CA ARG A 403 82.29 -55.62 28.71
C ARG A 403 82.79 -54.87 27.47
N LEU A 404 82.81 -53.54 27.57
CA LEU A 404 83.30 -52.64 26.51
C LEU A 404 84.62 -53.19 25.96
N ASP A 405 84.68 -53.31 24.64
CA ASP A 405 85.89 -53.65 23.92
C ASP A 405 86.98 -52.59 24.18
N TYR A 406 88.26 -52.91 23.94
CA TYR A 406 89.37 -51.99 24.25
C TYR A 406 89.20 -50.61 23.56
N SER A 407 88.73 -50.61 22.31
CA SER A 407 88.40 -49.40 21.55
C SER A 407 87.27 -48.59 22.19
N GLN A 408 86.24 -49.27 22.70
CA GLN A 408 85.07 -48.66 23.34
C GLN A 408 85.38 -48.18 24.77
N ARG A 409 86.35 -48.79 25.46
CA ARG A 409 86.89 -48.21 26.70
C ARG A 409 87.71 -46.97 26.43
N LYS A 410 88.47 -46.96 25.34
CA LYS A 410 89.25 -45.79 24.95
C LYS A 410 88.36 -44.61 24.58
N GLU A 411 87.27 -44.82 23.83
CA GLU A 411 86.32 -43.74 23.53
C GLU A 411 85.58 -43.25 24.79
N ALA A 412 85.21 -44.15 25.70
CA ALA A 412 84.57 -43.78 26.95
C ALA A 412 85.52 -42.99 27.88
N ALA A 413 86.81 -43.38 27.93
CA ALA A 413 87.84 -42.62 28.62
C ALA A 413 88.02 -41.24 27.98
N ILE A 414 88.10 -41.14 26.65
CA ILE A 414 88.17 -39.84 25.95
C ILE A 414 86.93 -38.98 26.25
N GLN A 415 85.73 -39.56 26.24
CA GLN A 415 84.51 -38.82 26.59
C GLN A 415 84.48 -38.39 28.05
N HIS A 416 85.00 -39.21 28.96
CA HIS A 416 85.17 -38.84 30.37
C HIS A 416 86.16 -37.67 30.49
N ASP A 417 87.32 -37.75 29.84
CA ASP A 417 88.33 -36.70 29.84
C ASP A 417 87.75 -35.40 29.26
N LEU A 418 87.04 -35.46 28.13
CA LEU A 418 86.37 -34.30 27.55
C LEU A 418 85.28 -33.73 28.47
N LYS A 419 84.55 -34.56 29.21
CA LYS A 419 83.59 -34.08 30.21
C LYS A 419 84.29 -33.41 31.38
N THR A 420 85.37 -33.99 31.90
CA THR A 420 86.15 -33.36 32.96
C THR A 420 86.79 -32.05 32.50
N ILE A 421 87.30 -31.99 31.27
CA ILE A 421 87.79 -30.74 30.67
C ILE A 421 86.64 -29.76 30.53
N ASN A 422 85.47 -30.18 30.07
CA ASN A 422 84.33 -29.28 29.94
C ASN A 422 83.85 -28.75 31.30
N ASP A 423 83.80 -29.59 32.33
CA ASP A 423 83.46 -29.18 33.69
C ASP A 423 84.52 -28.24 34.27
N LEU A 424 85.82 -28.49 34.02
CA LEU A 424 86.90 -27.55 34.37
C LEU A 424 86.78 -26.25 33.58
N LEU A 425 86.37 -26.28 32.31
CA LEU A 425 86.11 -25.10 31.51
C LEU A 425 84.88 -24.33 32.01
N ASP A 426 83.85 -25.02 32.48
CA ASP A 426 82.65 -24.37 33.01
C ASP A 426 82.90 -23.80 34.41
N VAL A 427 83.63 -24.51 35.26
CA VAL A 427 84.16 -23.97 36.52
C VAL A 427 85.06 -22.77 36.23
N SER A 428 86.02 -22.88 35.30
CA SER A 428 86.93 -21.77 34.98
C SER A 428 86.19 -20.56 34.44
N LYS A 429 85.20 -20.73 33.56
CA LYS A 429 84.33 -19.64 33.08
C LYS A 429 83.49 -19.04 34.21
N ALA A 430 82.95 -19.86 35.12
CA ALA A 430 82.20 -19.39 36.28
C ALA A 430 83.09 -18.63 37.27
N THR A 431 84.35 -19.05 37.45
CA THR A 431 85.34 -18.35 38.28
C THR A 431 85.97 -17.16 37.57
N ALA A 432 86.05 -17.11 36.24
CA ALA A 432 86.58 -15.99 35.48
C ALA A 432 85.73 -14.71 35.63
N GLY A 433 84.47 -14.83 36.06
CA GLY A 433 83.63 -13.69 36.45
C GLY A 433 83.93 -13.13 37.85
N ARG A 434 84.77 -13.77 38.67
CA ARG A 434 85.28 -13.26 39.95
C ARG A 434 86.77 -13.09 39.81
N GLY A 435 87.21 -11.88 39.47
CA GLY A 435 88.60 -11.55 39.16
C GLY A 435 89.61 -12.20 40.12
N PHE A 436 90.29 -13.21 39.62
CA PHE A 436 91.59 -13.67 40.11
C PHE A 436 92.34 -14.26 38.91
N GLY A 437 93.53 -13.70 38.64
CA GLY A 437 94.37 -14.09 37.52
C GLY A 437 94.99 -15.48 37.69
N ASP A 438 95.21 -16.12 36.54
CA ASP A 438 96.21 -17.15 36.26
C ASP A 438 96.52 -18.17 37.39
N CYS A 439 95.59 -19.09 37.63
CA CYS A 439 95.96 -20.40 38.15
C CYS A 439 95.10 -21.49 37.49
N TRP A 440 95.69 -22.24 36.56
CA TRP A 440 95.19 -23.58 36.25
C TRP A 440 95.20 -24.40 37.55
N PRO A 441 94.11 -25.09 37.93
CA PRO A 441 94.18 -26.01 39.06
C PRO A 441 95.20 -27.11 38.75
N ALA A 442 96.26 -27.17 39.56
CA ALA A 442 97.28 -28.21 39.53
C ALA A 442 96.66 -29.60 39.79
N PRO A 443 97.24 -30.69 39.24
CA PRO A 443 96.62 -32.01 39.24
C PRO A 443 96.51 -32.55 40.66
N LEU A 444 95.29 -32.89 41.08
CA LEU A 444 95.05 -33.60 42.33
C LEU A 444 95.45 -35.09 42.18
N GLN A 445 96.15 -35.52 43.22
CA GLN A 445 96.91 -36.74 43.41
C GLN A 445 96.14 -38.03 43.11
N GLU A 446 96.90 -39.02 42.62
CA GLU A 446 96.57 -40.43 42.60
C GLU A 446 96.32 -40.94 44.03
N ASP A 447 95.06 -41.13 44.43
CA ASP A 447 94.74 -41.93 45.59
C ASP A 447 94.32 -43.35 45.18
N SER A 448 95.34 -44.20 45.28
CA SER A 448 95.40 -45.63 45.57
C SER A 448 94.13 -46.51 45.54
N ILE A 449 94.32 -47.58 44.76
CA ILE A 449 93.74 -48.91 44.84
C ILE A 449 93.69 -49.44 46.29
N GLY A 450 92.54 -49.97 46.72
CA GLY A 450 92.46 -50.93 47.83
C GLY A 450 91.09 -51.03 48.51
N GLY A 451 90.29 -52.04 48.15
CA GLY A 451 89.23 -52.56 49.06
C GLY A 451 89.84 -53.37 50.21
N PRO A 452 89.08 -54.16 51.01
CA PRO A 452 87.62 -54.39 51.01
C PRO A 452 86.99 -54.22 52.43
N GLY A 453 85.66 -54.19 52.53
CA GLY A 453 84.98 -54.13 53.83
C GLY A 453 83.50 -54.48 53.79
N LEU A 454 83.21 -55.71 54.21
CA LEU A 454 81.88 -56.24 54.55
C LEU A 454 81.16 -55.43 55.63
N GLY A 455 79.83 -55.49 55.64
CA GLY A 455 78.99 -55.37 56.84
C GLY A 455 78.54 -53.93 57.15
N ASN A 456 77.26 -53.59 56.98
CA ASN A 456 76.06 -53.97 57.75
C ASN A 456 75.80 -53.06 58.96
N SER A 457 74.50 -52.80 59.14
CA SER A 457 73.80 -52.14 60.25
C SER A 457 74.00 -50.62 60.37
N GLY A 458 72.97 -49.80 60.55
CA GLY A 458 71.56 -50.11 60.75
C GLY A 458 70.79 -48.82 61.02
N SER A 459 69.49 -48.89 60.72
CA SER A 459 68.37 -48.25 61.43
C SER A 459 68.40 -46.73 61.67
N LEU A 460 67.39 -46.03 61.12
CA LEU A 460 66.33 -45.26 61.82
C LEU A 460 65.64 -44.38 60.77
N LYS A 461 64.44 -44.75 60.30
CA LYS A 461 63.12 -44.31 60.79
C LYS A 461 62.88 -42.79 60.69
N ARG A 462 61.85 -42.49 59.87
CA ARG A 462 60.75 -41.51 60.08
C ARG A 462 61.14 -40.01 60.03
N ALA A 463 60.29 -39.10 59.59
CA ALA A 463 58.92 -39.17 59.11
C ALA A 463 58.57 -37.88 58.34
N SER A 464 57.61 -38.06 57.43
CA SER A 464 56.37 -37.27 57.26
C SER A 464 56.41 -35.79 56.87
N SER A 465 55.63 -35.56 55.81
CA SER A 465 54.59 -34.52 55.67
C SER A 465 55.11 -33.10 55.38
N SER A 466 54.45 -32.25 54.60
CA SER A 466 53.05 -32.21 54.21
C SER A 466 52.87 -31.41 52.91
N SER A 467 51.82 -31.79 52.20
CA SER A 467 50.97 -30.99 51.31
C SER A 467 50.92 -29.47 51.57
N LEU A 468 50.75 -28.67 50.50
CA LEU A 468 49.49 -27.96 50.26
C LEU A 468 49.40 -27.32 48.85
N SER A 469 48.17 -27.33 48.35
CA SER A 469 47.58 -26.72 47.16
C SER A 469 47.49 -25.18 47.18
N LYS A 470 47.42 -24.55 45.99
CA LYS A 470 46.53 -23.42 45.58
C LYS A 470 46.87 -23.07 44.11
N SER A 471 46.01 -23.28 43.11
CA SER A 471 44.86 -22.47 42.65
C SER A 471 45.16 -20.99 42.33
N GLY A 472 44.91 -20.57 41.08
CA GLY A 472 44.31 -19.26 40.76
C GLY A 472 44.96 -18.42 39.64
N GLY A 473 44.21 -18.21 38.54
CA GLY A 473 44.28 -17.11 37.55
C GLY A 473 45.47 -17.12 36.59
N GLN A 474 45.33 -16.90 35.28
CA GLN A 474 44.27 -16.36 34.41
C GLN A 474 44.17 -17.22 33.15
#